data_AF-A0A9E8N7Q3-F1
#
_entry.id   AF-A0A9E8N7Q3-F1
#
_cell.length_a   1.000
_cell.length_b   1.000
_cell.length_c   1.000
_cell.angle_alpha   90.00
_cell.angle_beta   90.00
_cell.angle_gamma   90.00
#
_symmetry.space_group_name_H-M   'P 1'
#
loop_
_entity.id
_entity.type
_entity.pdbx_description
1 polymer ?
#
loop_
_entity_poly.entity_id
_entity_poly.type
_entity_poly.pdbx_seq_one_letter_code
_entity_poly.pdbx_strand_id
1 'polypeptide(L)'
;MGNNDIPINISDLFEQVGSGPSVSFSEMVEQKKLELGITDFQMSKILGIPKNTFYRMTKRISEGDVESLDYFSIIKISQLFNLDVQDLTKTYVGSLNSEHIGQIEDARKANYILRTFDVKGLKDLNFISSTTDFQHIENRIKSFFHLDSIFDYSHEVGRVLFSKLHNSNDKMRELWVRSAFFQFEKIENTNEFNREVLLSLVKNIRPYTRYEEKGFLTVIRALFGVGITVIVQPSPPKAKVRGGTFVVNGRPCIAITDYNNNYATLWFALMHELFHVLNDLDQLKVLKYALTEDGAADLFLLQEEDADWFAREMLFPREFMNYIKHLINSPTSVAKYAEEKRVHPAIIYSFFCYEANKEMGKNLYGLYQQYFGKTDTALRSLKTNPFGKESIFEEISLIKKRLTVETN
;
A
#
# COMPACT_ATOMS: atom_id res chain seq x y z
N MET A 1 -14.57 -21.56 12.91
CA MET A 1 -15.03 -22.52 11.88
C MET A 1 -14.35 -22.10 10.59
N GLY A 2 -13.47 -22.94 10.06
CA GLY A 2 -12.54 -22.58 9.00
C GLY A 2 -13.24 -22.47 7.65
N ASN A 3 -13.08 -21.32 7.00
CA ASN A 3 -13.25 -21.21 5.56
C ASN A 3 -12.03 -21.88 4.91
N ASN A 4 -12.17 -23.16 4.57
CA ASN A 4 -11.31 -23.80 3.59
C ASN A 4 -11.72 -23.27 2.21
N ASP A 5 -11.39 -22.02 1.93
CA ASP A 5 -11.30 -21.52 0.56
C ASP A 5 -10.05 -22.18 -0.04
N ILE A 6 -10.20 -23.42 -0.51
CA ILE A 6 -9.21 -24.05 -1.39
C ILE A 6 -9.19 -23.14 -2.62
N PRO A 7 -8.10 -22.42 -2.90
CA PRO A 7 -8.00 -21.73 -4.17
C PRO A 7 -7.98 -22.85 -5.21
N ILE A 8 -9.03 -22.95 -6.04
CA ILE A 8 -9.01 -23.81 -7.21
C ILE A 8 -7.87 -23.25 -8.07
N ASN A 9 -6.70 -23.86 -7.93
CA ASN A 9 -5.52 -23.45 -8.62
C ASN A 9 -5.68 -23.96 -10.05
N ILE A 10 -6.08 -23.08 -10.96
CA ILE A 10 -6.31 -23.47 -12.36
C ILE A 10 -5.00 -24.03 -12.94
N SER A 11 -3.82 -23.67 -12.41
CA SER A 11 -2.55 -24.33 -12.75
C SER A 11 -2.55 -25.84 -12.47
N ASP A 12 -3.19 -26.29 -11.39
CA ASP A 12 -3.29 -27.73 -11.06
C ASP A 12 -4.31 -28.41 -12.00
N LEU A 13 -5.32 -27.66 -12.46
CA LEU A 13 -6.21 -28.10 -13.54
C LEU A 13 -5.45 -28.20 -14.87
N PHE A 14 -4.47 -27.33 -15.12
CA PHE A 14 -3.66 -27.27 -16.35
C PHE A 14 -2.50 -28.27 -16.36
N GLU A 15 -1.84 -28.54 -15.23
CA GLU A 15 -0.80 -29.58 -15.12
C GLU A 15 -1.38 -30.98 -15.37
N GLN A 16 -2.65 -31.21 -15.00
CA GLN A 16 -3.37 -32.45 -15.33
C GLN A 16 -3.84 -32.52 -16.79
N VAL A 17 -3.90 -31.40 -17.53
CA VAL A 17 -4.31 -31.36 -18.95
C VAL A 17 -3.16 -31.73 -19.89
N GLY A 18 -1.90 -31.69 -19.42
CA GLY A 18 -0.72 -32.03 -20.22
C GLY A 18 -0.49 -33.52 -20.49
N SER A 19 -1.30 -34.44 -19.94
CA SER A 19 -1.03 -35.88 -19.98
C SER A 19 -2.26 -36.76 -20.22
N GLY A 20 -3.07 -36.43 -21.23
CA GLY A 20 -4.18 -37.27 -21.71
C GLY A 20 -4.15 -37.44 -23.24
N PRO A 21 -4.52 -38.60 -23.79
CA PRO A 21 -4.41 -38.86 -25.22
C PRO A 21 -5.32 -37.93 -26.04
N SER A 22 -4.71 -37.30 -27.03
CA SER A 22 -5.29 -36.29 -27.93
C SER A 22 -6.20 -36.92 -29.00
N VAL A 23 -7.41 -37.32 -28.63
CA VAL A 23 -8.48 -37.45 -29.62
C VAL A 23 -9.19 -36.11 -29.66
N SER A 24 -9.13 -35.42 -30.80
CA SER A 24 -9.80 -34.13 -30.93
C SER A 24 -11.31 -34.35 -30.81
N PHE A 25 -12.04 -33.44 -30.17
CA PHE A 25 -13.50 -33.56 -30.03
C PHE A 25 -14.20 -33.75 -31.40
N SER A 26 -13.64 -33.17 -32.47
CA SER A 26 -14.13 -33.39 -33.83
C SER A 26 -14.00 -34.85 -34.28
N GLU A 27 -12.93 -35.54 -33.88
CA GLU A 27 -12.73 -36.96 -34.19
C GLU A 27 -13.71 -37.82 -33.40
N MET A 28 -14.03 -37.45 -32.15
CA MET A 28 -15.06 -38.13 -31.35
C MET A 28 -16.45 -37.99 -31.97
N VAL A 29 -16.78 -36.79 -32.48
CA VAL A 29 -18.05 -36.52 -33.16
C VAL A 29 -18.16 -37.33 -34.45
N GLU A 30 -17.11 -37.35 -35.27
CA GLU A 30 -17.08 -38.14 -36.51
C GLU A 30 -17.14 -39.64 -36.24
N GLN A 31 -16.42 -40.15 -35.23
CA GLN A 31 -16.52 -41.56 -34.82
C GLN A 31 -17.93 -41.92 -34.38
N LYS A 32 -18.61 -41.06 -33.62
CA LYS A 32 -19.98 -41.33 -33.17
C LYS A 32 -20.99 -41.26 -34.31
N LYS A 33 -20.79 -40.36 -35.28
CA LYS A 33 -21.58 -40.31 -36.52
C LYS A 33 -21.42 -41.60 -37.33
N LEU A 34 -20.20 -42.11 -37.42
CA LEU A 34 -19.88 -43.38 -38.07
C LEU A 34 -20.50 -44.58 -37.33
N GLU A 35 -20.41 -44.65 -36.01
CA GLU A 35 -21.06 -45.70 -35.20
C GLU A 35 -22.57 -45.74 -35.38
N LEU A 36 -23.21 -44.57 -35.39
CA LEU A 36 -24.66 -44.45 -35.42
C LEU A 36 -25.23 -44.39 -36.85
N GLY A 37 -24.39 -44.25 -37.88
CA GLY A 37 -24.80 -44.11 -39.28
C GLY A 37 -25.65 -42.87 -39.55
N ILE A 38 -25.45 -41.79 -38.79
CA ILE A 38 -26.29 -40.57 -38.84
C ILE A 38 -25.58 -39.39 -39.48
N THR A 39 -26.36 -38.54 -40.14
CA THR A 39 -25.90 -37.26 -40.71
C THR A 39 -25.90 -36.16 -39.65
N ASP A 40 -25.13 -35.08 -39.88
CA ASP A 40 -25.13 -33.88 -39.00
C ASP A 40 -26.54 -33.30 -38.79
N PHE A 41 -27.38 -33.39 -39.82
CA PHE A 41 -28.76 -32.93 -39.73
C PHE A 41 -29.59 -33.79 -38.76
N GLN A 42 -29.48 -35.12 -38.84
CA GLN A 42 -30.15 -36.04 -37.92
C GLN A 42 -29.63 -35.86 -36.50
N MET A 43 -28.33 -35.68 -36.33
CA MET A 43 -27.70 -35.42 -35.03
C MET A 43 -28.19 -34.10 -34.41
N SER A 44 -28.30 -33.03 -35.21
CA SER A 44 -28.86 -31.75 -34.76
C SER A 44 -30.33 -31.87 -34.28
N LYS A 45 -31.12 -32.73 -34.94
CA LYS A 45 -32.52 -33.00 -34.56
C LYS A 45 -32.63 -33.82 -33.28
N ILE A 46 -31.79 -34.85 -33.11
CA ILE A 46 -31.72 -35.67 -31.89
C ILE A 46 -31.37 -34.79 -30.67
N LEU A 47 -30.47 -33.83 -30.85
CA LEU A 47 -30.02 -32.92 -29.80
C LEU A 47 -31.01 -31.77 -29.49
N GLY A 48 -32.03 -31.57 -30.35
CA GLY A 48 -32.87 -30.38 -30.30
C GLY A 48 -32.04 -29.09 -30.37
N ILE A 49 -30.95 -29.10 -31.15
CA ILE A 49 -30.06 -27.97 -31.37
C ILE A 49 -30.27 -27.47 -32.81
N PRO A 50 -30.41 -26.16 -33.05
CA PRO A 50 -30.49 -25.63 -34.41
C PRO A 50 -29.28 -26.07 -35.24
N LYS A 51 -29.50 -26.48 -36.51
CA LYS A 51 -28.45 -26.95 -37.43
C LYS A 51 -27.24 -26.02 -37.48
N ASN A 52 -27.49 -24.70 -37.45
CA ASN A 52 -26.42 -23.69 -37.45
C ASN A 52 -25.62 -23.68 -36.14
N THR A 53 -26.27 -23.92 -35.00
CA THR A 53 -25.58 -24.05 -33.70
C THR A 53 -24.75 -25.32 -33.67
N PHE A 54 -25.28 -26.46 -34.11
CA PHE A 54 -24.53 -27.72 -34.19
C PHE A 54 -23.33 -27.66 -35.15
N TYR A 55 -23.50 -27.04 -36.32
CA TYR A 55 -22.41 -26.79 -37.27
C TYR A 55 -21.35 -25.85 -36.70
N ARG A 56 -21.75 -24.77 -36.02
CA ARG A 56 -20.81 -23.89 -35.30
C ARG A 56 -20.06 -24.67 -34.22
N MET A 57 -20.74 -25.50 -33.43
CA MET A 57 -20.11 -26.30 -32.38
C MET A 57 -19.03 -27.25 -32.94
N THR A 58 -19.36 -28.03 -33.97
CA THR A 58 -18.44 -29.02 -34.57
C THR A 58 -17.26 -28.36 -35.31
N LYS A 59 -17.54 -27.33 -36.12
CA LYS A 59 -16.53 -26.62 -36.90
C LYS A 59 -15.59 -25.75 -36.04
N ARG A 60 -16.13 -25.07 -35.02
CA ARG A 60 -15.33 -24.15 -34.17
C ARG A 60 -14.40 -24.88 -33.22
N ILE A 61 -14.80 -26.07 -32.76
CA ILE A 61 -13.94 -26.94 -31.95
C ILE A 61 -12.86 -27.60 -32.82
N SER A 62 -13.14 -27.93 -34.10
CA SER A 62 -12.14 -28.46 -35.02
C SER A 62 -11.13 -27.40 -35.50
N GLU A 63 -11.53 -26.14 -35.60
CA GLU A 63 -10.70 -25.03 -36.11
C GLU A 63 -9.99 -24.24 -35.00
N GLY A 64 -10.24 -24.53 -33.71
CA GLY A 64 -9.64 -23.83 -32.57
C GLY A 64 -10.16 -22.39 -32.37
N ASP A 65 -11.17 -21.98 -33.14
CA ASP A 65 -11.79 -20.65 -33.10
C ASP A 65 -13.08 -20.69 -32.29
N VAL A 66 -12.90 -20.79 -30.98
CA VAL A 66 -13.99 -20.99 -30.03
C VAL A 66 -14.63 -19.65 -29.70
N GLU A 67 -15.55 -19.17 -30.52
CA GLU A 67 -16.62 -18.34 -29.96
C GLU A 67 -17.36 -19.18 -28.90
N SER A 68 -17.42 -18.68 -27.66
CA SER A 68 -17.89 -19.37 -26.45
C SER A 68 -19.06 -20.34 -26.67
N LEU A 69 -18.83 -21.63 -26.44
CA LEU A 69 -19.91 -22.58 -26.20
C LEU A 69 -20.62 -22.21 -24.89
N ASP A 70 -21.94 -22.17 -24.93
CA ASP A 70 -22.71 -22.06 -23.70
C ASP A 70 -22.66 -23.39 -22.93
N TYR A 71 -22.74 -23.31 -21.60
CA TYR A 71 -22.72 -24.49 -20.72
C TYR A 71 -23.87 -25.46 -21.03
N PHE A 72 -24.98 -24.93 -21.55
CA PHE A 72 -26.11 -25.73 -21.99
C PHE A 72 -25.77 -26.65 -23.17
N SER A 73 -24.94 -26.20 -24.11
CA SER A 73 -24.43 -27.02 -25.21
C SER A 73 -23.48 -28.11 -24.71
N ILE A 74 -22.62 -27.81 -23.72
CA ILE A 74 -21.71 -28.78 -23.08
C ILE A 74 -22.52 -29.92 -22.44
N ILE A 75 -23.59 -29.62 -21.71
CA ILE A 75 -24.46 -30.64 -21.09
C ILE A 75 -25.11 -31.55 -22.14
N LYS A 76 -25.64 -30.98 -23.24
CA LYS A 76 -26.28 -31.76 -24.30
C LYS A 76 -25.29 -32.70 -25.02
N ILE A 77 -24.05 -32.25 -25.21
CA ILE A 77 -22.99 -33.08 -25.75
C ILE A 77 -22.66 -34.21 -24.78
N SER A 78 -22.44 -33.91 -23.50
CA SER A 78 -22.18 -34.91 -22.47
C SER A 78 -23.23 -36.03 -22.49
N GLN A 79 -24.52 -35.68 -22.58
CA GLN A 79 -25.61 -36.65 -22.66
C GLN A 79 -25.57 -37.51 -23.94
N LEU A 80 -25.21 -36.94 -25.08
CA LEU A 80 -25.17 -37.64 -26.36
C LEU A 80 -23.99 -38.63 -26.46
N PHE A 81 -22.83 -38.22 -25.98
CA PHE A 81 -21.62 -39.02 -26.03
C PHE A 81 -21.45 -39.91 -24.78
N ASN A 82 -22.38 -39.82 -23.82
CA ASN A 82 -22.32 -40.48 -22.51
C ASN A 82 -20.98 -40.18 -21.80
N LEU A 83 -20.52 -38.93 -21.92
CA LEU A 83 -19.29 -38.43 -21.33
C LEU A 83 -19.62 -37.69 -20.04
N ASP A 84 -18.71 -37.72 -19.08
CA ASP A 84 -18.84 -36.89 -17.89
C ASP A 84 -18.74 -35.40 -18.25
N VAL A 85 -19.61 -34.58 -17.67
CA VAL A 85 -19.68 -33.13 -17.95
C VAL A 85 -18.37 -32.45 -17.54
N GLN A 86 -17.72 -32.89 -16.46
CA GLN A 86 -16.47 -32.33 -15.98
C GLN A 86 -15.34 -32.64 -16.97
N ASP A 87 -15.26 -33.87 -17.47
CA ASP A 87 -14.23 -34.26 -18.44
C ASP A 87 -14.38 -33.53 -19.79
N LEU A 88 -15.61 -33.36 -20.25
CA LEU A 88 -15.91 -32.57 -21.46
C LEU A 88 -15.56 -31.10 -21.27
N THR A 89 -15.87 -30.54 -20.10
CA THR A 89 -15.54 -29.14 -19.77
C THR A 89 -14.04 -28.93 -19.70
N LYS A 90 -13.27 -29.85 -19.11
CA LYS A 90 -11.80 -29.81 -19.09
C LYS A 90 -11.22 -29.86 -20.50
N THR A 91 -11.69 -30.80 -21.32
CA THR A 91 -11.25 -30.95 -22.73
C THR A 91 -11.54 -29.68 -23.53
N TYR A 92 -12.72 -29.10 -23.35
CA TYR A 92 -13.12 -27.85 -24.01
C TYR A 92 -12.26 -26.66 -23.55
N VAL A 93 -12.07 -26.47 -22.24
CA VAL A 93 -11.21 -25.41 -21.69
C VAL A 93 -9.77 -25.57 -22.18
N GLY A 94 -9.24 -26.79 -22.26
CA GLY A 94 -7.92 -27.09 -22.81
C GLY A 94 -7.79 -26.84 -24.32
N SER A 95 -8.91 -26.77 -25.04
CA SER A 95 -8.96 -26.46 -26.48
C SER A 95 -9.13 -24.96 -26.79
N LEU A 96 -9.33 -24.12 -25.78
CA LEU A 96 -9.44 -22.66 -25.96
C LEU A 96 -8.11 -22.10 -26.50
N ASN A 97 -8.22 -21.16 -27.43
CA ASN A 97 -7.05 -20.45 -27.96
C ASN A 97 -6.38 -19.59 -26.86
N SER A 98 -5.13 -19.19 -27.11
CA SER A 98 -4.35 -18.34 -26.18
C SER A 98 -5.02 -17.00 -25.87
N GLU A 99 -5.91 -16.51 -26.74
CA GLU A 99 -6.64 -15.25 -26.55
C GLU A 99 -7.70 -15.35 -25.44
N HIS A 100 -8.51 -16.42 -25.43
CA HIS A 100 -9.50 -16.65 -24.36
C HIS A 100 -8.83 -16.94 -23.01
N ILE A 101 -7.68 -17.63 -23.03
CA ILE A 101 -6.86 -17.83 -21.82
C ILE A 101 -6.39 -16.48 -21.26
N GLY A 102 -5.91 -15.58 -22.12
CA GLY A 102 -5.53 -14.22 -21.74
C GLY A 102 -6.69 -13.45 -21.08
N GLN A 103 -7.89 -13.51 -21.64
CA GLN A 103 -9.07 -12.83 -21.07
C GLN A 103 -9.42 -13.34 -19.66
N ILE A 104 -9.29 -14.65 -19.40
CA ILE A 104 -9.55 -15.23 -18.08
C ILE A 104 -8.47 -14.76 -17.09
N GLU A 105 -7.20 -14.75 -17.50
CA GLU A 105 -6.11 -14.24 -16.67
C GLU A 105 -6.28 -12.75 -16.35
N ASP A 106 -6.65 -11.93 -17.33
CA ASP A 106 -6.91 -10.50 -17.16
C ASP A 106 -8.05 -10.25 -16.16
N ALA A 107 -9.14 -11.02 -16.27
CA ALA A 107 -10.24 -10.96 -15.30
C ALA A 107 -9.79 -11.36 -13.88
N ARG A 108 -8.94 -12.40 -13.76
CA ARG A 108 -8.38 -12.83 -12.48
C ARG A 108 -7.49 -11.76 -11.85
N LYS A 109 -6.59 -11.15 -12.64
CA LYS A 109 -5.71 -10.06 -12.21
C LYS A 109 -6.52 -8.83 -11.79
N ALA A 110 -7.49 -8.41 -12.59
CA ALA A 110 -8.38 -7.29 -12.27
C ALA A 110 -9.15 -7.53 -10.96
N ASN A 111 -9.67 -8.75 -10.76
CA ASN A 111 -10.34 -9.12 -9.51
C ASN A 111 -9.39 -9.04 -8.30
N TYR A 112 -8.16 -9.56 -8.44
CA TYR A 112 -7.15 -9.47 -7.38
C TYR A 112 -6.80 -8.02 -7.05
N ILE A 113 -6.63 -7.16 -8.06
CA ILE A 113 -6.38 -5.72 -7.86
C ILE A 113 -7.52 -5.07 -7.08
N LEU A 114 -8.78 -5.29 -7.49
CA LEU A 114 -9.94 -4.72 -6.83
C LEU A 114 -10.12 -5.21 -5.40
N ARG A 115 -9.75 -6.46 -5.11
CA ARG A 115 -9.80 -7.02 -3.76
C ARG A 115 -8.70 -6.46 -2.87
N THR A 116 -7.52 -6.23 -3.41
CA THR A 116 -6.32 -5.87 -2.64
C THR A 116 -6.11 -4.36 -2.49
N PHE A 117 -6.43 -3.57 -3.53
CA PHE A 117 -6.14 -2.14 -3.58
C PHE A 117 -7.41 -1.29 -3.65
N ASP A 118 -7.35 -0.08 -3.09
CA ASP A 118 -8.34 0.98 -3.37
C ASP A 118 -7.89 1.76 -4.62
N VAL A 119 -8.40 1.35 -5.77
CA VAL A 119 -8.08 1.95 -7.07
C VAL A 119 -8.45 3.44 -7.11
N LYS A 120 -9.50 3.86 -6.39
CA LYS A 120 -9.86 5.29 -6.32
C LYS A 120 -8.83 6.06 -5.50
N GLY A 121 -8.45 5.55 -4.34
CA GLY A 121 -7.40 6.14 -3.51
C GLY A 121 -6.05 6.22 -4.22
N LEU A 122 -5.67 5.20 -5.00
CA LEU A 122 -4.47 5.22 -5.82
C LEU A 122 -4.51 6.34 -6.88
N LYS A 123 -5.66 6.58 -7.50
CA LYS A 123 -5.82 7.68 -8.46
C LYS A 123 -5.76 9.04 -7.76
N ASP A 124 -6.39 9.18 -6.59
CA ASP A 124 -6.36 10.42 -5.81
C ASP A 124 -4.92 10.78 -5.36
N LEU A 125 -4.05 9.77 -5.15
CA LEU A 125 -2.61 9.96 -4.91
C LEU A 125 -1.77 10.27 -6.17
N ASN A 126 -2.40 10.31 -7.35
CA ASN A 126 -1.72 10.33 -8.65
C ASN A 126 -0.75 9.16 -8.87
N PHE A 127 -0.96 8.03 -8.18
CA PHE A 127 -0.15 6.82 -8.38
C PHE A 127 -0.49 6.11 -9.71
N ILE A 128 -1.76 6.17 -10.09
CA ILE A 128 -2.31 5.67 -11.37
C ILE A 128 -3.08 6.78 -12.10
N SER A 129 -3.18 6.67 -13.42
CA SER A 129 -3.89 7.62 -14.28
C SER A 129 -5.37 7.26 -14.52
N SER A 130 -5.69 5.97 -14.48
CA SER A 130 -7.01 5.41 -14.80
C SER A 130 -7.46 4.44 -13.71
N THR A 131 -8.78 4.37 -13.48
CA THR A 131 -9.39 3.38 -12.56
C THR A 131 -9.95 2.16 -13.27
N THR A 132 -9.91 2.12 -14.60
CA THR A 132 -10.53 1.08 -15.43
C THR A 132 -9.51 0.31 -16.27
N ASP A 133 -8.31 0.87 -16.46
CA ASP A 133 -7.23 0.21 -17.18
C ASP A 133 -6.43 -0.69 -16.24
N PHE A 134 -6.89 -1.93 -16.05
CA PHE A 134 -6.28 -2.88 -15.13
C PHE A 134 -4.88 -3.34 -15.57
N GLN A 135 -4.58 -3.34 -16.87
CA GLN A 135 -3.25 -3.68 -17.35
C GLN A 135 -2.23 -2.59 -16.98
N HIS A 136 -2.61 -1.32 -17.14
CA HIS A 136 -1.80 -0.20 -16.67
C HIS A 136 -1.61 -0.22 -15.16
N ILE A 137 -2.68 -0.49 -14.39
CA ILE A 137 -2.60 -0.59 -12.93
C ILE A 137 -1.68 -1.74 -12.50
N GLU A 138 -1.81 -2.92 -13.10
CA GLU A 138 -0.95 -4.08 -12.85
C GLU A 138 0.52 -3.71 -13.08
N ASN A 139 0.83 -3.20 -14.28
CA ASN A 139 2.20 -2.84 -14.67
C ASN A 139 2.77 -1.78 -13.72
N ARG A 140 1.96 -0.78 -13.34
CA ARG A 140 2.38 0.26 -12.41
C ARG A 140 2.77 -0.30 -11.05
N ILE A 141 1.96 -1.20 -10.48
CA ILE A 141 2.22 -1.82 -9.17
C ILE A 141 3.44 -2.76 -9.24
N LYS A 142 3.51 -3.60 -10.28
CA LYS A 142 4.64 -4.52 -10.51
C LYS A 142 5.95 -3.75 -10.64
N SER A 143 6.00 -2.72 -11.49
CA SER A 143 7.19 -1.90 -11.65
C SER A 143 7.56 -1.17 -10.35
N PHE A 144 6.57 -0.67 -9.62
CA PHE A 144 6.81 0.06 -8.38
C PHE A 144 7.50 -0.79 -7.31
N PHE A 145 7.00 -2.00 -7.08
CA PHE A 145 7.53 -2.93 -6.07
C PHE A 145 8.56 -3.94 -6.61
N HIS A 146 8.82 -3.95 -7.93
CA HIS A 146 9.63 -4.94 -8.65
C HIS A 146 9.11 -6.38 -8.46
N LEU A 147 7.82 -6.60 -8.76
CA LEU A 147 7.17 -7.90 -8.68
C LEU A 147 7.15 -8.60 -10.04
N ASP A 148 7.45 -9.89 -10.06
CA ASP A 148 7.33 -10.73 -11.27
C ASP A 148 5.86 -10.97 -11.62
N SER A 149 5.01 -11.16 -10.60
CA SER A 149 3.56 -11.27 -10.72
C SER A 149 2.82 -10.35 -9.74
N ILE A 150 1.66 -9.85 -10.13
CA ILE A 150 0.82 -9.04 -9.23
C ILE A 150 0.35 -9.85 -8.01
N PHE A 151 0.23 -11.17 -8.15
CA PHE A 151 -0.16 -12.07 -7.06
C PHE A 151 0.93 -12.20 -5.98
N ASP A 152 2.17 -11.85 -6.30
CA ASP A 152 3.30 -11.91 -5.35
C ASP A 152 3.25 -10.79 -4.32
N TYR A 153 2.48 -9.72 -4.58
CA TYR A 153 2.36 -8.57 -3.68
C TYR A 153 2.04 -8.97 -2.23
N SER A 154 1.12 -9.91 -2.05
CA SER A 154 0.72 -10.40 -0.73
C SER A 154 1.87 -11.06 0.04
N HIS A 155 2.81 -11.68 -0.66
CA HIS A 155 3.87 -12.52 -0.10
C HIS A 155 5.23 -11.82 -0.06
N GLU A 156 5.49 -10.88 -0.97
CA GLU A 156 6.76 -10.18 -1.07
C GLU A 156 6.73 -8.80 -0.40
N VAL A 157 5.58 -8.12 -0.38
CA VAL A 157 5.47 -6.77 0.19
C VAL A 157 4.86 -6.84 1.59
N GLY A 158 5.70 -6.68 2.61
CA GLY A 158 5.25 -6.64 4.00
C GLY A 158 4.74 -7.99 4.53
N ARG A 159 5.36 -9.10 4.12
CA ARG A 159 4.99 -10.49 4.48
C ARG A 159 4.69 -10.68 5.97
N VAL A 160 5.49 -10.05 6.83
CA VAL A 160 5.41 -10.15 8.29
C VAL A 160 4.12 -9.53 8.86
N LEU A 161 3.44 -8.69 8.09
CA LEU A 161 2.27 -7.91 8.51
C LEU A 161 0.92 -8.57 8.15
N PHE A 162 0.95 -9.67 7.39
CA PHE A 162 -0.23 -10.31 6.79
C PHE A 162 -1.28 -10.76 7.82
N SER A 163 -0.86 -11.17 9.03
CA SER A 163 -1.77 -11.66 10.07
C SER A 163 -2.57 -10.56 10.79
N LYS A 164 -2.08 -9.31 10.83
CA LYS A 164 -2.72 -8.20 11.57
C LYS A 164 -3.60 -7.32 10.67
N LEU A 165 -3.27 -7.20 9.38
CA LEU A 165 -3.99 -6.36 8.42
C LEU A 165 -5.36 -6.92 8.00
N HIS A 166 -5.63 -8.21 8.29
CA HIS A 166 -6.90 -8.87 7.93
C HIS A 166 -8.18 -8.23 8.53
N ASN A 167 -8.05 -7.37 9.55
CA ASN A 167 -9.18 -6.63 10.15
C ASN A 167 -9.22 -5.14 9.73
N SER A 168 -8.36 -4.72 8.81
CA SER A 168 -8.34 -3.36 8.26
C SER A 168 -9.24 -3.28 7.02
N ASN A 169 -10.44 -2.69 7.13
CA ASN A 169 -11.25 -2.39 5.94
C ASN A 169 -10.65 -1.26 5.07
N ASP A 170 -9.53 -0.66 5.49
CA ASP A 170 -8.83 0.40 4.75
C ASP A 170 -7.63 -0.14 3.98
N LYS A 171 -7.82 -0.32 2.67
CA LYS A 171 -6.79 -0.80 1.73
C LYS A 171 -5.69 0.24 1.46
N MET A 172 -6.00 1.54 1.57
CA MET A 172 -5.00 2.59 1.40
C MET A 172 -4.05 2.62 2.59
N ARG A 173 -4.56 2.43 3.80
CA ARG A 173 -3.75 2.27 4.99
C ARG A 173 -2.84 1.04 4.90
N GLU A 174 -3.40 -0.10 4.50
CA GLU A 174 -2.61 -1.33 4.31
C GLU A 174 -1.47 -1.13 3.29
N LEU A 175 -1.75 -0.52 2.13
CA LEU A 175 -0.73 -0.19 1.14
C LEU A 175 0.37 0.71 1.74
N TRP A 176 -0.02 1.72 2.50
CA TRP A 176 0.93 2.65 3.12
C TRP A 176 1.89 1.95 4.08
N VAL A 177 1.35 1.08 4.96
CA VAL A 177 2.12 0.29 5.93
C VAL A 177 3.05 -0.69 5.21
N ARG A 178 2.54 -1.46 4.24
CA ARG A 178 3.32 -2.43 3.47
C ARG A 178 4.46 -1.74 2.69
N SER A 179 4.18 -0.59 2.08
CA SER A 179 5.18 0.23 1.38
C SER A 179 6.27 0.73 2.31
N ALA A 180 5.91 1.22 3.51
CA ALA A 180 6.88 1.66 4.51
C ALA A 180 7.77 0.50 4.98
N PHE A 181 7.17 -0.65 5.30
CA PHE A 181 7.90 -1.84 5.73
C PHE A 181 8.89 -2.33 4.67
N PHE A 182 8.45 -2.41 3.40
CA PHE A 182 9.30 -2.79 2.28
C PHE A 182 10.49 -1.84 2.11
N GLN A 183 10.27 -0.53 2.23
CA GLN A 183 11.36 0.46 2.21
C GLN A 183 12.35 0.23 3.35
N PHE A 184 11.89 0.00 4.58
CA PHE A 184 12.80 -0.25 5.70
C PHE A 184 13.61 -1.54 5.54
N GLU A 185 12.97 -2.63 5.08
CA GLU A 185 13.67 -3.89 4.80
C GLU A 185 14.78 -3.71 3.78
N LYS A 186 14.53 -2.95 2.71
CA LYS A 186 15.53 -2.69 1.67
C LYS A 186 16.54 -1.62 2.06
N ILE A 187 16.18 -0.64 2.90
CA ILE A 187 17.11 0.39 3.39
C ILE A 187 18.19 -0.25 4.27
N GLU A 188 17.80 -1.19 5.13
CA GLU A 188 18.71 -2.00 5.96
C GLU A 188 19.76 -1.17 6.70
N ASN A 189 19.34 -0.50 7.78
CA ASN A 189 20.26 0.26 8.62
C ASN A 189 21.15 -0.68 9.45
N THR A 190 22.44 -0.65 9.16
CA THR A 190 23.46 -1.48 9.83
C THR A 190 23.87 -0.93 11.20
N ASN A 191 23.62 0.35 11.49
CA ASN A 191 23.98 0.96 12.77
C ASN A 191 23.18 0.35 13.92
N GLU A 192 23.82 0.19 15.08
CA GLU A 192 23.17 -0.35 16.27
C GLU A 192 22.31 0.70 16.98
N PHE A 193 21.14 0.26 17.44
CA PHE A 193 20.25 1.13 18.20
C PHE A 193 20.83 1.44 19.57
N ASN A 194 21.03 2.73 19.86
CA ASN A 194 21.48 3.21 21.16
C ASN A 194 20.46 4.16 21.80
N ARG A 195 19.77 3.67 22.83
CA ARG A 195 18.71 4.43 23.54
C ARG A 195 19.26 5.67 24.27
N GLU A 196 20.44 5.60 24.87
CA GLU A 196 21.03 6.72 25.62
C GLU A 196 21.42 7.86 24.68
N VAL A 197 22.03 7.52 23.54
CA VAL A 197 22.37 8.50 22.51
C VAL A 197 21.08 9.11 21.95
N LEU A 198 20.03 8.32 21.72
CA LEU A 198 18.73 8.85 21.31
C LEU A 198 18.18 9.87 22.32
N LEU A 199 18.18 9.57 23.61
CA LEU A 199 17.71 10.49 24.65
C LEU A 199 18.47 11.83 24.64
N SER A 200 19.77 11.80 24.37
CA SER A 200 20.56 13.03 24.23
C SER A 200 20.26 13.77 22.93
N LEU A 201 20.03 13.06 21.82
CA LEU A 201 19.67 13.63 20.53
C LEU A 201 18.32 14.37 20.62
N VAL A 202 17.29 13.73 21.18
CA VAL A 202 15.93 14.27 21.24
C VAL A 202 15.88 15.62 21.97
N LYS A 203 16.68 15.79 23.03
CA LYS A 203 16.83 17.07 23.76
C LYS A 203 17.37 18.21 22.89
N ASN A 204 18.06 17.89 21.81
CA ASN A 204 18.74 18.83 20.94
C ASN A 204 18.04 19.01 19.58
N ILE A 205 16.90 18.38 19.33
CA ILE A 205 16.16 18.49 18.05
C ILE A 205 15.56 19.89 17.87
N ARG A 206 15.02 20.50 18.92
CA ARG A 206 14.26 21.78 18.84
C ARG A 206 14.95 22.89 18.03
N PRO A 207 16.24 23.22 18.24
CA PRO A 207 16.96 24.20 17.42
C PRO A 207 16.94 23.91 15.92
N TYR A 208 16.98 22.63 15.51
CA TYR A 208 17.02 22.26 14.09
C TYR A 208 15.75 22.58 13.33
N THR A 209 14.62 22.75 14.03
CA THR A 209 13.35 23.19 13.44
C THR A 209 13.50 24.53 12.71
N ARG A 210 14.48 25.36 13.10
CA ARG A 210 14.72 26.67 12.48
C ARG A 210 15.42 26.62 11.12
N TYR A 211 16.09 25.52 10.79
CA TYR A 211 16.76 25.36 9.51
C TYR A 211 15.82 24.69 8.51
N GLU A 212 14.94 25.46 7.88
CA GLU A 212 13.88 24.91 7.01
C GLU A 212 14.40 23.94 5.95
N GLU A 213 15.52 24.24 5.27
CA GLU A 213 16.01 23.40 4.15
C GLU A 213 16.83 22.17 4.56
N LYS A 214 17.57 22.25 5.67
CA LYS A 214 18.59 21.25 6.04
C LYS A 214 18.39 20.66 7.43
N GLY A 215 17.59 21.28 8.29
CA GLY A 215 17.40 20.88 9.68
C GLY A 215 16.81 19.49 9.79
N PHE A 216 15.72 19.23 9.07
CA PHE A 216 15.05 17.94 9.09
C PHE A 216 15.94 16.79 8.58
N LEU A 217 16.63 17.00 7.44
CA LEU A 217 17.61 16.04 6.94
C LEU A 217 18.75 15.78 7.94
N THR A 218 19.22 16.82 8.63
CA THR A 218 20.30 16.69 9.63
C THR A 218 19.85 15.81 10.80
N VAL A 219 18.64 16.02 11.30
CA VAL A 219 18.08 15.19 12.38
C VAL A 219 17.88 13.75 11.93
N ILE A 220 17.32 13.52 10.74
CA ILE A 220 17.15 12.16 10.21
C ILE A 220 18.49 11.43 10.03
N ARG A 221 19.53 12.12 9.56
CA ARG A 221 20.89 11.54 9.47
C ARG A 221 21.43 11.15 10.83
N ALA A 222 21.26 12.01 11.83
CA ALA A 222 21.69 11.71 13.18
C ALA A 222 20.92 10.51 13.77
N LEU A 223 19.61 10.43 13.53
CA LEU A 223 18.79 9.27 13.90
C LEU A 223 19.26 7.98 13.20
N PHE A 224 19.60 8.06 11.91
CA PHE A 224 20.14 6.92 11.15
C PHE A 224 21.44 6.39 11.77
N GLY A 225 22.35 7.28 12.16
CA GLY A 225 23.58 6.92 12.88
C GLY A 225 23.35 6.29 14.26
N VAL A 226 22.21 6.56 14.89
CA VAL A 226 21.78 5.95 16.17
C VAL A 226 20.96 4.67 15.94
N GLY A 227 20.91 4.15 14.71
CA GLY A 227 20.21 2.90 14.38
C GLY A 227 18.71 3.04 14.14
N ILE A 228 18.20 4.26 13.89
CA ILE A 228 16.78 4.53 13.61
C ILE A 228 16.62 5.00 12.15
N THR A 229 15.86 4.26 11.35
CA THR A 229 15.59 4.66 9.96
C THR A 229 14.34 5.53 9.90
N VAL A 230 14.43 6.74 9.37
CA VAL A 230 13.26 7.60 9.14
C VAL A 230 13.03 7.77 7.64
N ILE A 231 11.80 7.53 7.20
CA ILE A 231 11.35 7.84 5.84
C ILE A 231 10.16 8.79 5.89
N VAL A 232 9.92 9.49 4.78
CA VAL A 232 8.71 10.29 4.60
C VAL A 232 7.96 9.76 3.38
N GLN A 233 6.67 9.48 3.55
CA GLN A 233 5.79 8.95 2.52
C GLN A 233 4.50 9.79 2.49
N PRO A 234 3.93 10.11 1.31
CA PRO A 234 2.68 10.87 1.23
C PRO A 234 1.58 10.28 2.10
N SER A 235 0.79 11.15 2.72
CA SER A 235 -0.40 10.72 3.48
C SER A 235 -1.36 9.97 2.57
N PRO A 236 -1.88 8.78 2.97
CA PRO A 236 -2.93 8.14 2.19
C PRO A 236 -4.18 9.04 2.15
N PRO A 237 -4.93 9.09 1.03
CA PRO A 237 -6.12 9.93 0.93
C PRO A 237 -7.14 9.46 1.96
N LYS A 238 -7.79 10.42 2.65
CA LYS A 238 -8.82 10.20 3.69
C LYS A 238 -8.30 9.54 4.98
N ALA A 239 -7.15 8.88 4.95
CA ALA A 239 -6.47 8.42 6.15
C ALA A 239 -5.78 9.62 6.82
N LYS A 240 -6.11 9.90 8.08
CA LYS A 240 -5.48 10.97 8.85
C LYS A 240 -4.23 10.47 9.57
N VAL A 241 -3.42 9.67 8.87
CA VAL A 241 -2.17 9.10 9.40
C VAL A 241 -1.11 10.20 9.37
N ARG A 242 -0.56 10.53 10.54
CA ARG A 242 0.54 11.49 10.67
C ARG A 242 1.91 10.82 10.64
N GLY A 243 1.96 9.58 11.12
CA GLY A 243 3.16 8.78 11.13
C GLY A 243 2.89 7.37 11.65
N GLY A 244 3.94 6.58 11.71
CA GLY A 244 3.93 5.28 12.37
C GLY A 244 5.33 4.84 12.73
N THR A 245 5.42 4.11 13.85
CA THR A 245 6.64 3.49 14.33
C THR A 245 6.61 1.99 14.02
N PHE A 246 7.72 1.50 13.48
CA PHE A 246 7.89 0.15 12.97
C PHE A 246 9.12 -0.50 13.62
N VAL A 247 9.11 -1.82 13.71
CA VAL A 247 10.29 -2.62 14.04
C VAL A 247 10.53 -3.61 12.92
N VAL A 248 11.60 -3.37 12.16
CA VAL A 248 11.98 -4.18 10.99
C VAL A 248 13.36 -4.78 11.25
N ASN A 249 13.47 -6.10 11.14
CA ASN A 249 14.71 -6.84 11.46
C ASN A 249 15.32 -6.47 12.83
N GLY A 250 14.46 -6.19 13.83
CA GLY A 250 14.88 -5.81 15.18
C GLY A 250 15.35 -4.36 15.34
N ARG A 251 15.27 -3.53 14.28
CA ARG A 251 15.64 -2.11 14.30
C ARG A 251 14.40 -1.20 14.35
N PRO A 252 14.42 -0.12 15.14
CA PRO A 252 13.36 0.89 15.12
C PRO A 252 13.37 1.67 13.80
N CYS A 253 12.19 1.88 13.24
CA CYS A 253 11.96 2.56 11.97
C CYS A 253 10.76 3.50 12.13
N ILE A 254 10.78 4.67 11.49
CA ILE A 254 9.73 5.68 11.60
C ILE A 254 9.33 6.12 10.20
N ALA A 255 8.04 6.07 9.88
CA ALA A 255 7.49 6.65 8.67
C ALA A 255 6.63 7.86 9.05
N ILE A 256 6.89 9.01 8.45
CA ILE A 256 6.13 10.24 8.69
C ILE A 256 5.43 10.64 7.39
N THR A 257 4.27 11.29 7.51
CA THR A 257 3.55 11.84 6.36
C THR A 257 3.76 13.34 6.21
N ASP A 258 3.57 13.84 5.00
CA ASP A 258 3.53 15.26 4.69
C ASP A 258 2.18 15.92 5.03
N TYR A 259 1.45 15.35 6.00
CA TYR A 259 0.06 15.68 6.33
C TYR A 259 -0.19 17.19 6.42
N ASN A 260 -1.23 17.65 5.73
CA ASN A 260 -1.66 19.05 5.60
C ASN A 260 -0.61 20.04 5.08
N ASN A 261 0.52 19.57 4.53
CA ASN A 261 1.64 20.43 4.10
C ASN A 261 2.05 21.43 5.20
N ASN A 262 2.01 21.01 6.47
CA ASN A 262 2.30 21.84 7.63
C ASN A 262 3.67 21.48 8.22
N TYR A 263 4.59 22.44 8.20
CA TYR A 263 5.96 22.23 8.68
C TYR A 263 6.03 21.91 10.18
N ALA A 264 5.15 22.49 11.00
CA ALA A 264 5.09 22.18 12.43
C ALA A 264 4.61 20.73 12.68
N THR A 265 3.65 20.26 11.89
CA THR A 265 3.12 18.89 12.01
C THR A 265 4.19 17.85 11.70
N LEU A 266 5.08 18.11 10.73
CA LEU A 266 6.21 17.23 10.41
C LEU A 266 7.11 16.99 11.64
N TRP A 267 7.49 18.05 12.34
CA TRP A 267 8.32 17.95 13.54
C TRP A 267 7.58 17.35 14.74
N PHE A 268 6.30 17.70 14.91
CA PHE A 268 5.47 17.11 15.95
C PHE A 268 5.34 15.60 15.77
N ALA A 269 5.01 15.15 14.56
CA ALA A 269 4.92 13.72 14.23
C ALA A 269 6.24 13.01 14.49
N LEU A 270 7.38 13.57 14.05
CA LEU A 270 8.70 12.98 14.36
C LEU A 270 8.90 12.80 15.87
N MET A 271 8.63 13.82 16.67
CA MET A 271 8.84 13.77 18.12
C MET A 271 7.88 12.80 18.82
N HIS A 272 6.66 12.69 18.32
CA HIS A 272 5.66 11.72 18.77
C HIS A 272 6.15 10.29 18.50
N GLU A 273 6.58 9.98 17.27
CA GLU A 273 7.09 8.64 16.94
C GLU A 273 8.38 8.29 17.72
N LEU A 274 9.24 9.29 17.99
CA LEU A 274 10.42 9.09 18.83
C LEU A 274 10.08 8.75 20.28
N PHE A 275 8.93 9.19 20.80
CA PHE A 275 8.44 8.74 22.11
C PHE A 275 8.18 7.24 22.11
N HIS A 276 7.50 6.70 21.08
CA HIS A 276 7.23 5.27 20.98
C HIS A 276 8.51 4.45 20.83
N VAL A 277 9.52 4.95 20.11
CA VAL A 277 10.84 4.30 20.08
C VAL A 277 11.50 4.29 21.47
N LEU A 278 11.31 5.33 22.28
CA LEU A 278 11.93 5.42 23.62
C LEU A 278 11.23 4.60 24.69
N ASN A 279 9.90 4.45 24.59
CA ASN A 279 9.06 3.92 25.67
C ASN A 279 8.33 2.62 25.31
N ASP A 280 8.03 2.38 24.04
CA ASP A 280 7.17 1.27 23.60
C ASP A 280 7.89 0.24 22.71
N LEU A 281 9.22 0.37 22.53
CA LEU A 281 9.98 -0.45 21.57
C LEU A 281 9.83 -1.96 21.79
N ASP A 282 9.79 -2.43 23.04
CA ASP A 282 9.63 -3.86 23.33
C ASP A 282 8.23 -4.38 22.98
N GLN A 283 7.19 -3.56 23.18
CA GLN A 283 5.84 -3.89 22.72
C GLN A 283 5.78 -3.87 21.19
N LEU A 284 6.43 -2.90 20.54
CA LEU A 284 6.51 -2.78 19.09
C LEU A 284 7.30 -3.92 18.44
N LYS A 285 8.28 -4.55 19.11
CA LYS A 285 8.95 -5.76 18.60
C LYS A 285 7.97 -6.93 18.40
N VAL A 286 6.96 -7.02 19.27
CA VAL A 286 5.88 -8.00 19.20
C VAL A 286 4.84 -7.59 18.16
N LEU A 287 4.39 -6.33 18.21
CA LEU A 287 3.33 -5.80 17.34
C LEU A 287 3.78 -5.49 15.90
N LYS A 288 5.09 -5.41 15.65
CA LYS A 288 5.80 -5.00 14.43
C LYS A 288 5.62 -3.54 14.02
N TYR A 289 4.46 -2.94 14.25
CA TYR A 289 4.23 -1.52 14.01
C TYR A 289 3.04 -0.99 14.81
N ALA A 290 2.98 0.34 14.89
CA ALA A 290 1.83 1.10 15.35
C ALA A 290 1.72 2.41 14.54
N LEU A 291 0.50 2.93 14.40
CA LEU A 291 0.18 4.10 13.59
C LEU A 291 -0.46 5.20 14.43
N THR A 292 -0.10 6.43 14.11
CA THR A 292 -0.67 7.64 14.73
C THR A 292 -1.72 8.25 13.80
N GLU A 293 -2.99 8.17 14.19
CA GLU A 293 -4.16 8.62 13.42
C GLU A 293 -5.00 9.68 14.17
N ASP A 294 -5.41 10.77 13.50
CA ASP A 294 -6.30 11.76 14.12
C ASP A 294 -7.72 11.21 14.34
N GLY A 295 -8.10 11.02 15.62
CA GLY A 295 -9.46 10.68 16.03
C GLY A 295 -9.75 9.17 16.10
N ALA A 296 -8.73 8.34 15.91
CA ALA A 296 -8.78 6.90 16.19
C ALA A 296 -7.43 6.51 16.82
N ALA A 297 -7.41 6.28 18.13
CA ALA A 297 -6.23 5.67 18.75
C ALA A 297 -6.18 4.22 18.30
N ASP A 298 -5.03 3.77 17.77
CA ASP A 298 -4.84 2.34 17.56
C ASP A 298 -4.92 1.67 18.94
N LEU A 299 -5.82 0.70 19.11
CA LEU A 299 -6.19 0.12 20.41
C LEU A 299 -5.00 -0.52 21.17
N PHE A 300 -3.84 -0.57 20.52
CA PHE A 300 -2.62 -1.24 20.94
C PHE A 300 -1.57 -0.31 21.58
N LEU A 301 -1.69 1.01 21.43
CA LEU A 301 -0.79 1.97 22.08
C LEU A 301 -1.48 2.62 23.29
N LEU A 302 -0.99 2.28 24.48
CA LEU A 302 -1.57 2.70 25.76
C LEU A 302 -1.22 4.16 26.15
N GLN A 303 -0.40 4.86 25.34
CA GLN A 303 0.26 6.12 25.73
C GLN A 303 0.26 7.22 24.64
N GLU A 304 -0.77 7.27 23.78
CA GLU A 304 -0.91 8.34 22.75
C GLU A 304 -0.91 9.75 23.35
N GLU A 305 -1.59 9.95 24.49
CA GLU A 305 -1.63 11.25 25.16
C GLU A 305 -0.26 11.65 25.74
N ASP A 306 0.53 10.67 26.22
CA ASP A 306 1.88 10.90 26.73
C ASP A 306 2.84 11.22 25.58
N ALA A 307 2.67 10.57 24.42
CA ALA A 307 3.42 10.87 23.21
C ALA A 307 3.13 12.29 22.69
N ASP A 308 1.86 12.69 22.65
CA ASP A 308 1.43 14.05 22.32
C ASP A 308 2.01 15.08 23.31
N TRP A 309 1.93 14.79 24.61
CA TRP A 309 2.49 15.63 25.66
C TRP A 309 4.01 15.77 25.53
N PHE A 310 4.71 14.67 25.29
CA PHE A 310 6.16 14.64 25.11
C PHE A 310 6.58 15.47 23.88
N ALA A 311 5.93 15.25 22.74
CA ALA A 311 6.23 15.98 21.51
C ALA A 311 6.00 17.49 21.68
N ARG A 312 4.90 17.86 22.36
CA ARG A 312 4.60 19.24 22.74
C ARG A 312 5.72 19.81 23.61
N GLU A 313 5.97 19.24 24.78
CA GLU A 313 6.90 19.80 25.77
C GLU A 313 8.34 19.87 25.26
N MET A 314 8.79 18.88 24.47
CA MET A 314 10.13 18.89 23.91
C MET A 314 10.32 19.98 22.84
N LEU A 315 9.35 20.18 21.96
CA LEU A 315 9.42 21.19 20.90
C LEU A 315 9.17 22.60 21.41
N PHE A 316 8.18 22.77 22.27
CA PHE A 316 7.83 24.04 22.87
C PHE A 316 7.07 23.75 24.16
N PRO A 317 7.59 24.03 25.35
CA PRO A 317 6.85 23.85 26.60
C PRO A 317 5.56 24.67 26.70
N ARG A 318 4.58 24.21 27.49
CA ARG A 318 3.36 24.98 27.82
C ARG A 318 3.69 26.32 28.50
N GLU A 319 4.72 26.36 29.34
CA GLU A 319 5.16 27.61 29.99
C GLU A 319 5.54 28.69 28.99
N PHE A 320 6.23 28.33 27.90
CA PHE A 320 6.60 29.27 26.85
C PHE A 320 5.36 29.76 26.09
N MET A 321 4.38 28.89 25.89
CA MET A 321 3.11 29.27 25.26
C MET A 321 2.30 30.23 26.11
N ASN A 322 2.24 30.00 27.43
CA ASN A 322 1.53 30.88 28.35
C ASN A 322 2.04 32.32 28.32
N TYR A 323 3.34 32.50 28.07
CA TYR A 323 3.92 33.82 27.85
C TYR A 323 3.50 34.42 26.49
N ILE A 324 3.72 33.69 25.39
CA ILE A 324 3.59 34.27 24.04
C ILE A 324 2.14 34.36 23.53
N LYS A 325 1.20 33.59 24.08
CA LYS A 325 -0.20 33.53 23.59
C LYS A 325 -0.90 34.89 23.57
N HIS A 326 -0.57 35.78 24.50
CA HIS A 326 -1.14 37.14 24.55
C HIS A 326 -0.59 38.07 23.46
N LEU A 327 0.53 37.70 22.85
CA LEU A 327 1.21 38.42 21.78
C LEU A 327 1.12 37.68 20.44
N ILE A 328 0.29 36.64 20.32
CA ILE A 328 0.20 35.79 19.12
C ILE A 328 -0.17 36.58 17.86
N ASN A 329 -0.92 37.67 18.02
CA ASN A 329 -1.31 38.59 16.96
C ASN A 329 -0.19 39.54 16.50
N SER A 330 0.98 39.48 17.13
CA SER A 330 2.16 40.28 16.77
C SER A 330 3.24 39.36 16.16
N PRO A 331 3.31 39.22 14.83
CA PRO A 331 4.29 38.33 14.19
C PRO A 331 5.74 38.66 14.54
N THR A 332 6.05 39.94 14.73
CA THR A 332 7.38 40.39 15.16
C THR A 332 7.73 39.91 16.57
N SER A 333 6.77 39.97 17.50
CA SER A 333 6.95 39.46 18.87
C SER A 333 7.10 37.94 18.87
N VAL A 334 6.28 37.23 18.11
CA VAL A 334 6.36 35.77 17.96
C VAL A 334 7.69 35.34 17.35
N ALA A 335 8.15 36.00 16.28
CA ALA A 335 9.43 35.70 15.66
C ALA A 335 10.62 35.93 16.60
N LYS A 336 10.64 37.04 17.34
CA LYS A 336 11.68 37.33 18.34
C LYS A 336 11.71 36.30 19.46
N TYR A 337 10.54 35.88 19.94
CA TYR A 337 10.46 34.87 20.99
C TYR A 337 10.84 33.46 20.49
N ALA A 338 10.47 33.13 19.25
CA ALA A 338 10.88 31.90 18.59
C ALA A 338 12.41 31.79 18.45
N GLU A 339 13.07 32.90 18.09
CA GLU A 339 14.53 33.04 18.08
C GLU A 339 15.13 32.75 19.46
N GLU A 340 14.62 33.42 20.50
CA GLU A 340 15.08 33.28 21.88
C GLU A 340 14.96 31.82 22.38
N LYS A 341 13.83 31.17 22.09
CA LYS A 341 13.58 29.77 22.48
C LYS A 341 14.16 28.75 21.51
N ARG A 342 14.83 29.20 20.45
CA ARG A 342 15.45 28.39 19.40
C ARG A 342 14.47 27.39 18.78
N VAL A 343 13.29 27.86 18.38
CA VAL A 343 12.26 27.06 17.72
C VAL A 343 11.75 27.78 16.48
N HIS A 344 11.21 27.05 15.51
CA HIS A 344 10.55 27.68 14.36
C HIS A 344 9.22 28.35 14.76
N PRO A 345 8.91 29.57 14.28
CA PRO A 345 7.66 30.27 14.64
C PRO A 345 6.39 29.50 14.24
N ALA A 346 6.43 28.71 13.16
CA ALA A 346 5.31 27.85 12.75
C ALA A 346 4.83 26.89 13.87
N ILE A 347 5.76 26.40 14.69
CA ILE A 347 5.44 25.50 15.81
C ILE A 347 4.61 26.25 16.86
N ILE A 348 4.96 27.51 17.15
CA ILE A 348 4.22 28.35 18.10
C ILE A 348 2.79 28.57 17.60
N TYR A 349 2.61 28.99 16.36
CA TYR A 349 1.28 29.18 15.78
C TYR A 349 0.47 27.89 15.73
N SER A 350 1.08 26.78 15.32
CA SER A 350 0.41 25.48 15.23
C SER A 350 -0.07 24.99 16.60
N PHE A 351 0.77 25.08 17.63
CA PHE A 351 0.42 24.69 18.99
C PHE A 351 -0.64 25.61 19.60
N PHE A 352 -0.58 26.92 19.32
CA PHE A 352 -1.61 27.85 19.75
C PHE A 352 -2.98 27.49 19.15
N CYS A 353 -3.03 27.19 17.84
CA CYS A 353 -4.26 26.77 17.17
C CYS A 353 -4.80 25.44 17.72
N TYR A 354 -3.91 24.48 18.04
CA TYR A 354 -4.30 23.22 18.67
C TYR A 354 -4.92 23.44 20.05
N GLU A 355 -4.29 24.24 20.91
CA GLU A 355 -4.82 24.54 22.25
C GLU A 355 -6.12 25.33 22.18
N ALA A 356 -6.21 26.34 21.31
CA ALA A 356 -7.45 27.08 21.11
C ALA A 356 -8.60 26.16 20.66
N ASN A 357 -8.32 25.18 19.80
CA ASN A 357 -9.33 24.23 19.36
C ASN A 357 -9.72 23.22 20.46
N LYS A 358 -8.74 22.64 21.15
CA LYS A 358 -8.96 21.58 22.17
C LYS A 358 -9.53 22.14 23.47
N GLU A 359 -9.01 23.26 23.96
CA GLU A 359 -9.35 23.82 25.27
C GLU A 359 -10.46 24.88 25.19
N MET A 360 -10.52 25.66 24.09
CA MET A 360 -11.48 26.76 23.94
C MET A 360 -12.58 26.50 22.91
N GLY A 361 -12.52 25.38 22.18
CA GLY A 361 -13.46 25.07 21.08
C GLY A 361 -13.37 26.04 19.89
N LYS A 362 -12.27 26.78 19.75
CA LYS A 362 -12.06 27.80 18.70
C LYS A 362 -11.15 27.27 17.60
N ASN A 363 -11.71 27.06 16.41
CA ASN A 363 -10.92 26.72 15.24
C ASN A 363 -10.27 27.97 14.63
N LEU A 364 -8.99 28.20 14.96
CA LEU A 364 -8.20 29.34 14.49
C LEU A 364 -7.21 28.98 13.36
N TYR A 365 -7.22 27.74 12.87
CA TYR A 365 -6.27 27.27 11.86
C TYR A 365 -6.32 28.10 10.57
N GLY A 366 -7.51 28.53 10.14
CA GLY A 366 -7.66 29.39 8.96
C GLY A 366 -7.06 30.79 9.12
N LEU A 367 -7.07 31.34 10.34
CA LEU A 367 -6.56 32.68 10.62
C LEU A 367 -5.03 32.74 10.56
N TYR A 368 -4.36 31.70 11.04
CA TYR A 368 -2.89 31.65 11.14
C TYR A 368 -2.24 30.74 10.08
N GLN A 369 -3.00 30.27 9.09
CA GLN A 369 -2.53 29.34 8.06
C GLN A 369 -1.24 29.79 7.37
N GLN A 370 -1.11 31.10 7.11
CA GLN A 370 0.07 31.69 6.47
C GLN A 370 1.38 31.50 7.26
N TYR A 371 1.29 31.22 8.57
CA TYR A 371 2.46 31.08 9.44
C TYR A 371 2.91 29.64 9.67
N PHE A 372 2.18 28.64 9.17
CA PHE A 372 2.53 27.23 9.38
C PHE A 372 3.72 26.74 8.52
N GLY A 373 4.13 27.52 7.53
CA GLY A 373 5.13 27.09 6.55
C GLY A 373 4.63 25.95 5.67
N LYS A 374 5.47 25.51 4.72
CA LYS A 374 5.20 24.36 3.85
C LYS A 374 6.25 23.29 4.09
N THR A 375 5.86 22.02 4.06
CA THR A 375 6.79 20.88 4.16
C THR A 375 7.70 20.79 2.94
N ASP A 376 7.28 21.33 1.79
CA ASP A 376 8.04 21.33 0.54
C ASP A 376 9.50 21.76 0.73
N THR A 377 9.76 22.87 1.43
CA THR A 377 11.11 23.41 1.64
C THR A 377 12.01 22.43 2.39
N ALA A 378 11.47 21.79 3.43
CA ALA A 378 12.20 20.83 4.26
C ALA A 378 12.40 19.48 3.59
N LEU A 379 11.44 19.07 2.77
CA LEU A 379 11.46 17.79 2.08
C LEU A 379 12.16 17.84 0.72
N ARG A 380 12.41 19.02 0.14
CA ARG A 380 13.21 19.19 -1.10
C ARG A 380 14.53 18.43 -1.05
N SER A 381 15.24 18.54 0.08
CA SER A 381 16.53 17.89 0.32
C SER A 381 16.42 16.36 0.45
N LEU A 382 15.24 15.82 0.73
CA LEU A 382 14.94 14.39 0.85
C LEU A 382 14.19 13.80 -0.35
N LYS A 383 13.54 14.61 -1.22
CA LYS A 383 12.75 14.22 -2.42
C LYS A 383 11.71 13.11 -2.16
N THR A 384 10.87 13.30 -1.16
CA THR A 384 10.12 12.24 -0.45
C THR A 384 8.77 11.85 -1.05
N ASN A 385 8.66 11.66 -2.37
CA ASN A 385 7.42 11.12 -2.95
C ASN A 385 7.69 9.79 -3.66
N PRO A 386 7.75 8.66 -2.91
CA PRO A 386 7.88 7.34 -3.52
C PRO A 386 6.77 7.09 -4.55
N PHE A 387 5.52 7.47 -4.27
CA PHE A 387 4.39 7.22 -5.18
C PHE A 387 4.45 8.00 -6.50
N GLY A 388 5.23 9.08 -6.57
CA GLY A 388 5.52 9.82 -7.80
C GLY A 388 6.68 9.26 -8.62
N LYS A 389 7.34 8.18 -8.17
CA LYS A 389 8.45 7.52 -8.86
C LYS A 389 8.01 6.26 -9.59
N GLU A 390 8.68 5.93 -10.68
CA GLU A 390 8.43 4.66 -11.38
C GLU A 390 8.72 3.45 -10.48
N SER A 391 9.78 3.52 -9.67
CA SER A 391 10.19 2.48 -8.73
C SER A 391 10.44 3.00 -7.32
N ILE A 392 10.06 2.20 -6.32
CA ILE A 392 10.42 2.45 -4.92
C ILE A 392 11.93 2.27 -4.65
N PHE A 393 12.64 1.47 -5.47
CA PHE A 393 14.08 1.23 -5.32
C PHE A 393 14.94 2.43 -5.66
N GLU A 394 14.50 3.28 -6.59
CA GLU A 394 15.15 4.56 -6.86
C GLU A 394 15.11 5.46 -5.62
N GLU A 395 13.97 5.51 -4.95
CA GLU A 395 13.78 6.27 -3.71
C GLU A 395 14.65 5.69 -2.59
N ILE A 396 14.62 4.37 -2.38
CA ILE A 396 15.47 3.69 -1.39
C ILE A 396 16.96 4.00 -1.62
N SER A 397 17.43 3.92 -2.86
CA SER A 397 18.84 4.18 -3.21
C SER A 397 19.23 5.64 -2.94
N LEU A 398 18.32 6.58 -3.26
CA LEU A 398 18.51 8.00 -3.00
C LEU A 398 18.54 8.30 -1.49
N ILE A 399 17.63 7.70 -0.73
CA ILE A 399 17.57 7.80 0.73
C ILE A 399 18.86 7.24 1.32
N LYS A 400 19.27 6.01 1.00
CA LYS A 400 20.54 5.42 1.46
C LYS A 400 21.70 6.38 1.24
N LYS A 401 21.90 6.83 0.00
CA LYS A 401 22.98 7.77 -0.35
C LYS A 401 22.91 9.04 0.49
N ARG A 402 21.73 9.60 0.74
CA ARG A 402 21.59 10.83 1.53
C ARG A 402 21.81 10.60 3.01
N LEU A 403 21.47 9.43 3.55
CA LEU A 403 21.67 9.10 4.95
C LEU A 403 23.13 8.73 5.27
N THR A 404 23.86 8.14 4.32
CA THR A 404 25.23 7.66 4.52
C THR A 404 26.33 8.63 4.09
N VAL A 405 26.01 9.71 3.36
CA VAL A 405 27.03 10.71 2.99
C VAL A 405 27.46 11.49 4.23
N GLU A 406 28.66 11.17 4.71
CA GLU A 406 29.45 12.03 5.59
C GLU A 406 29.58 13.40 4.93
N THR A 407 29.22 14.45 5.67
CA THR A 407 29.52 15.82 5.26
C THR A 407 31.04 15.98 5.26
N ASN A 408 31.64 15.96 4.07
CA ASN A 408 32.98 16.50 3.83
C ASN A 408 33.09 17.94 4.32
#